data_AF-A0A968H8M0-F1
#
_entry.id   AF-A0A968H8M0-F1
#
_cell.length_a   1.000
_cell.length_b   1.000
_cell.length_c   1.000
_cell.angle_alpha   90.00
_cell.angle_beta   90.00
_cell.angle_gamma   90.00
#
_symmetry.space_group_name_H-M   'P 1'
#
loop_
_entity.id
_entity.type
_entity.pdbx_description
1 polymer ?
#
loop_
_entity_poly.entity_id
_entity_poly.type
_entity_poly.pdbx_seq_one_letter_code
_entity_poly.pdbx_strand_id
1 'polypeptide(L)'
;MVDSEKYAESWKEAADLFKNAINQEQWQQSLQAVRKPLGKLVTRKVKTKTHKTSLPGAADSEYVVIEVETTFEHKKSAIETVTPMMN
;
A
#
# COMPACT_ATOMS: atom_id res chain seq x y z
N MET A 1 6.43 -8.30 -2.99
CA MET A 1 7.61 -7.71 -2.32
C MET A 1 7.34 -7.31 -0.87
N VAL A 2 6.28 -6.56 -0.57
CA VAL A 2 5.99 -6.09 0.80
C VAL A 2 5.84 -7.23 1.82
N ASP A 3 5.06 -8.27 1.52
CA ASP A 3 4.89 -9.39 2.47
C ASP A 3 6.16 -10.25 2.63
N SER A 4 7.08 -10.17 1.67
CA SER A 4 8.41 -10.82 1.72
C SER A 4 9.48 -9.89 2.29
N GLU A 5 9.08 -8.81 2.97
CA GLU A 5 9.95 -7.80 3.60
C GLU A 5 10.91 -7.07 2.66
N LYS A 6 10.70 -7.19 1.34
CA LYS A 6 11.46 -6.50 0.28
C LYS A 6 10.99 -5.05 0.12
N TYR A 7 11.08 -4.27 1.20
CA TYR A 7 10.52 -2.90 1.27
C TYR A 7 11.24 -1.90 0.35
N ALA A 8 12.57 -2.01 0.22
CA ALA A 8 13.33 -1.18 -0.70
C ALA A 8 12.90 -1.42 -2.17
N GLU A 9 12.71 -2.69 -2.53
CA GLU A 9 12.22 -3.06 -3.86
C GLU A 9 10.80 -2.51 -4.05
N SER A 10 9.91 -2.63 -3.05
CA SER A 10 8.52 -2.18 -3.19
C SER A 10 8.40 -0.66 -3.37
N TRP A 11 9.34 0.11 -2.84
CA TRP A 11 9.44 1.54 -3.09
C TRP A 11 9.86 1.84 -4.53
N LYS A 12 10.83 1.09 -5.07
CA LYS A 12 11.34 1.28 -6.44
C LYS A 12 10.26 1.04 -7.50
N GLU A 13 9.39 0.05 -7.26
CA GLU A 13 8.25 -0.26 -8.14
C GLU A 13 7.02 0.62 -7.91
N ALA A 14 7.02 1.47 -6.88
CA ALA A 14 5.93 2.40 -6.64
C ALA A 14 5.91 3.51 -7.71
N ALA A 15 4.73 4.10 -7.90
CA ALA A 15 4.54 5.22 -8.82
C ALA A 15 5.46 6.41 -8.48
N ASP A 16 5.82 7.20 -9.48
CA ASP A 16 6.70 8.37 -9.29
C ASP A 16 6.10 9.38 -8.31
N LEU A 17 4.76 9.56 -8.34
CA LEU A 17 4.04 10.37 -7.36
C LEU A 17 4.36 9.94 -5.91
N PHE A 18 4.40 8.63 -5.66
CA PHE A 18 4.71 8.09 -4.33
C PHE A 18 6.18 8.31 -3.95
N LYS A 19 7.10 8.03 -4.87
CA LYS A 19 8.55 8.21 -4.64
C LYS A 19 8.93 9.66 -4.44
N ASN A 20 8.18 10.61 -5.00
CA ASN A 20 8.34 12.05 -4.77
C ASN A 20 7.84 12.50 -3.40
N ALA A 21 6.89 11.77 -2.80
CA ALA A 21 6.28 12.13 -1.51
C ALA A 21 7.03 11.54 -0.30
N ILE A 22 7.63 10.36 -0.44
CA ILE A 22 8.38 9.69 0.63
C ILE A 22 9.66 9.08 0.07
N ASN A 23 10.80 9.29 0.74
CA ASN A 23 12.04 8.67 0.31
C ASN A 23 12.10 7.18 0.72
N GLN A 24 13.00 6.42 0.09
CA GLN A 24 13.10 4.96 0.28
C GLN A 24 13.36 4.57 1.75
N GLU A 25 14.24 5.29 2.45
CA GLU A 25 14.61 4.98 3.83
C GLU A 25 13.42 5.17 4.77
N GLN A 26 12.72 6.30 4.65
CA GLN A 26 11.50 6.60 5.42
C GLN A 26 10.43 5.54 5.18
N TRP A 27 10.27 5.10 3.93
CA TRP A 27 9.32 4.03 3.58
C TRP A 27 9.69 2.71 4.26
N GLN A 28 10.96 2.30 4.20
CA GLN A 28 11.43 1.08 4.82
C GLN A 28 11.25 1.10 6.35
N GLN A 29 11.62 2.20 7.00
CA GLN A 29 11.46 2.38 8.44
C GLN A 29 9.97 2.34 8.83
N SER A 30 9.11 3.01 8.07
CA SER A 30 7.67 3.03 8.31
C SER A 30 7.05 1.63 8.21
N LEU A 31 7.38 0.88 7.15
CA LEU A 31 6.89 -0.50 6.99
C LEU A 31 7.43 -1.45 8.06
N GLN A 32 8.69 -1.31 8.48
CA GLN A 32 9.22 -2.08 9.60
C GLN A 32 8.44 -1.81 10.89
N ALA A 33 8.21 -0.53 11.22
CA ALA A 33 7.49 -0.15 12.43
C ALA A 33 6.02 -0.61 12.42
N VAL A 34 5.35 -0.50 11.28
CA VAL A 34 3.92 -0.83 11.15
C VAL A 34 3.70 -2.33 11.01
N ARG A 35 4.51 -3.06 10.21
CA ARG A 35 4.25 -4.47 9.88
C ARG A 35 4.79 -5.45 10.91
N LYS A 36 5.95 -5.16 11.53
CA LYS A 36 6.55 -6.05 12.54
C LYS A 36 5.60 -6.46 13.68
N PRO A 37 4.82 -5.55 14.30
CA PRO A 37 3.91 -5.95 15.37
C PRO A 37 2.69 -6.76 14.89
N LEU A 38 2.34 -6.70 13.59
CA LEU A 38 1.16 -7.41 13.06
C LEU A 38 1.37 -8.92 12.97
N GLY A 39 2.63 -9.37 12.89
CA GLY A 39 2.97 -10.77 12.63
C GLY A 39 2.72 -11.18 11.17
N LYS A 40 2.66 -12.49 10.91
CA LYS A 40 2.53 -13.00 9.53
C LYS A 40 1.18 -12.63 8.92
N LEU A 41 1.17 -12.42 7.60
CA LEU A 41 -0.07 -12.34 6.82
C LEU A 41 -0.78 -13.70 6.87
N VAL A 42 -2.07 -13.70 7.20
CA VAL A 42 -2.92 -14.92 7.23
C VAL A 42 -3.84 -14.94 6.02
N THR A 43 -4.60 -13.86 5.79
CA THR A 43 -5.49 -13.74 4.62
C THR A 43 -5.49 -12.31 4.09
N ARG A 44 -5.77 -12.19 2.78
CA ARG A 44 -5.99 -10.93 2.10
C ARG A 44 -7.12 -11.10 1.08
N LYS A 45 -8.14 -10.25 1.14
CA LYS A 45 -9.29 -10.29 0.24
C LYS A 45 -9.68 -8.89 -0.21
N VAL A 46 -9.82 -8.70 -1.53
CA VAL A 46 -10.35 -7.44 -2.07
C VAL A 46 -11.78 -7.25 -1.58
N LYS A 47 -12.02 -6.09 -0.96
CA LYS A 47 -13.33 -5.68 -0.46
C LYS A 47 -14.05 -4.83 -1.50
N THR A 48 -13.39 -3.79 -2.00
CA THR A 48 -13.96 -2.85 -2.98
C THR A 48 -12.92 -2.45 -4.03
N LYS A 49 -13.40 -2.02 -5.18
CA LYS A 49 -12.63 -1.34 -6.22
C LYS A 49 -13.45 -0.15 -6.70
N THR A 50 -12.90 1.05 -6.57
CA THR A 50 -13.61 2.29 -6.91
C THR A 50 -12.80 3.08 -7.92
N HIS A 51 -13.36 3.28 -9.11
CA HIS A 51 -12.76 4.12 -10.13
C HIS A 51 -12.87 5.60 -9.74
N LYS A 52 -11.81 6.37 -9.97
CA LYS A 52 -11.73 7.80 -9.70
C LYS A 52 -10.92 8.46 -10.80
N THR A 53 -11.35 9.65 -11.23
CA THR A 53 -10.62 10.48 -12.21
C THR A 53 -9.81 11.60 -11.55
N SER A 54 -9.99 11.77 -10.23
CA SER A 54 -9.26 12.76 -9.42
C SER A 54 -9.13 12.28 -7.98
N LEU A 55 -8.04 12.69 -7.33
CA LEU A 55 -7.75 12.44 -5.92
C LEU A 55 -7.15 13.69 -5.27
N PRO A 56 -7.44 13.97 -3.98
CA PRO A 56 -6.85 15.11 -3.28
C PRO A 56 -5.32 15.07 -3.32
N GLY A 57 -4.70 16.13 -3.84
CA GLY A 57 -3.23 16.26 -3.90
C GLY A 57 -2.54 15.42 -4.97
N ALA A 58 -3.28 14.72 -5.84
CA ALA A 58 -2.76 14.09 -7.05
C ALA A 58 -3.20 14.87 -8.29
N ALA A 59 -2.54 14.62 -9.43
CA ALA A 59 -2.99 15.13 -10.72
C ALA A 59 -4.31 14.46 -11.15
N ASP A 60 -5.00 15.03 -12.14
CA ASP A 60 -6.12 14.35 -12.77
C ASP A 60 -5.60 13.18 -13.61
N SER A 61 -6.15 11.98 -13.40
CA SER A 61 -5.81 10.74 -14.08
C SER A 61 -6.83 9.65 -13.76
N GLU A 62 -6.78 8.52 -14.47
CA GLU A 62 -7.53 7.33 -14.11
C GLU A 62 -6.89 6.61 -12.92
N TYR A 63 -7.63 6.45 -11.84
CA TYR A 63 -7.23 5.76 -10.62
C TYR A 63 -8.23 4.65 -10.28
N VAL A 64 -7.74 3.63 -9.58
CA VAL A 64 -8.60 2.67 -8.89
C VAL A 64 -8.22 2.66 -7.43
N VAL A 65 -9.13 3.05 -6.54
CA VAL A 65 -8.96 2.89 -5.10
C VAL A 65 -9.44 1.49 -4.72
N ILE A 66 -8.52 0.67 -4.25
CA ILE A 66 -8.78 -0.73 -3.85
C ILE A 66 -8.69 -0.82 -2.34
N GLU A 67 -9.79 -1.19 -1.69
CA GLU A 67 -9.77 -1.56 -0.27
C GLU A 67 -9.65 -3.07 -0.14
N VAL A 68 -8.77 -3.49 0.77
CA VAL A 68 -8.44 -4.89 0.97
C VAL A 68 -8.58 -5.24 2.44
N GLU A 69 -9.46 -6.19 2.74
CA GLU A 69 -9.57 -6.78 4.06
C GLU A 69 -8.42 -7.75 4.28
N THR A 70 -7.68 -7.50 5.36
CA THR A 70 -6.45 -8.24 5.65
C THR A 70 -6.46 -8.71 7.10
N THR A 71 -6.10 -9.98 7.28
CA THR A 71 -5.90 -10.58 8.60
C THR A 71 -4.43 -10.93 8.76
N PHE A 72 -3.84 -10.46 9.85
CA PHE A 72 -2.51 -10.82 10.31
C PHE A 72 -2.60 -11.64 11.60
N GLU A 73 -1.51 -12.32 11.94
CA GLU A 73 -1.37 -13.16 13.14
C GLU A 73 -1.79 -12.43 14.44
N HIS A 74 -1.35 -11.19 14.61
CA HIS A 74 -1.64 -10.37 15.80
C HIS A 74 -2.68 -9.26 15.57
N LYS A 75 -3.21 -9.12 14.34
CA LYS A 75 -4.26 -8.16 14.00
C LYS A 75 -5.31 -8.80 13.10
N LYS A 76 -6.42 -9.22 13.71
CA LYS A 76 -7.48 -9.96 13.03
C LYS A 76 -8.23 -9.16 11.96
N SER A 77 -8.28 -7.83 12.11
CA SER A 77 -8.98 -6.93 11.19
C SER A 77 -8.12 -5.71 10.87
N ALA A 78 -7.77 -5.59 9.59
CA ALA A 78 -7.11 -4.45 8.98
C ALA A 78 -7.74 -4.16 7.61
N ILE A 79 -7.79 -2.89 7.24
CA ILE A 79 -8.07 -2.45 5.87
C ILE A 79 -6.78 -1.86 5.32
N GLU A 80 -6.31 -2.43 4.21
CA GLU A 80 -5.23 -1.87 3.40
C GLU A 80 -5.85 -1.13 2.21
N THR A 81 -5.35 0.07 1.90
CA THR A 81 -5.75 0.83 0.72
C THR A 81 -4.61 0.83 -0.29
N VAL A 82 -4.89 0.40 -1.51
CA VAL A 82 -3.94 0.42 -2.63
C VAL A 82 -4.56 1.24 -3.75
N THR A 83 -3.84 2.25 -4.22
CA THR A 83 -4.33 3.18 -5.24
C THR A 83 -3.40 3.19 -6.45
N PRO A 84 -3.51 2.20 -7.35
CA PRO A 84 -2.86 2.28 -8.66
C PRO A 84 -3.43 3.45 -9.48
N MET A 85 -2.52 4.07 -10.23
CA MET A 85 -2.83 4.95 -11.35
C MET A 85 -2.75 4.12 -12.62
N MET A 86 -3.71 4.28 -13.54
CA MET A 86 -3.59 3.74 -14.89
C MET A 86 -2.74 4.71 -15.70
N ASN A 87 -1.63 4.18 -16.23
CA ASN A 87 -0.73 4.88 -17.14
C ASN A 87 -0.99 4.41 -18.57
#